data_AF-A0A8T5MJ58-F1
#
_entry.id   AF-A0A8T5MJ58-F1
#
_cell.length_a   1.000
_cell.length_b   1.000
_cell.length_c   1.000
_cell.angle_alpha   90.00
_cell.angle_beta   90.00
_cell.angle_gamma   90.00
#
_symmetry.space_group_name_H-M   'P 1'
#
loop_
_entity.id
_entity.type
_entity.pdbx_description
1 polymer ?
#
loop_
_entity_poly.entity_id
_entity_poly.type
_entity_poly.pdbx_seq_one_letter_code
_entity_poly.pdbx_strand_id
1 'polypeptide(L)'
;MDHDLEALRTEVTRDQFQSALGFTPPAHKECGPSCPVEASWHEAVAYCNVLSRQQGLEPCFDCTTIAGQIRCTPRFERVDQSCPGFRLPTGDEWEYLARAGTITAYYSGDPHPRAGGWADASLEPIAWYSGNAHDGPQAVATRRPNGWGLYDMLGNENEWVLDPLEDPGIAPLPPEPYRGVRGGSWFDLPTNSALAVCGYYVEPKLEEGMR
;
A
#
# COMPACT_ATOMS: atom_id res chain seq x y z
N MET A 1 15.61 12.58 4.60
CA MET A 1 14.17 12.88 4.46
C MET A 1 13.91 14.03 5.40
N ASP A 2 13.66 15.23 4.86
CA ASP A 2 13.43 16.45 5.64
C ASP A 2 11.93 16.79 5.75
N HIS A 3 11.06 15.76 5.72
CA HIS A 3 9.61 15.93 5.77
C HIS A 3 8.94 14.80 6.55
N ASP A 4 7.78 15.09 7.12
CA ASP A 4 6.95 14.14 7.83
C ASP A 4 6.02 13.42 6.82
N LEU A 5 6.04 12.09 6.85
CA LEU A 5 5.18 11.24 6.04
C LEU A 5 4.10 10.61 6.93
N GLU A 6 2.84 10.93 6.66
CA GLU A 6 1.71 10.28 7.30
C GLU A 6 1.19 9.12 6.45
N ALA A 7 0.81 8.03 7.10
CA ALA A 7 0.46 6.77 6.47
C ALA A 7 -0.67 6.08 7.25
N LEU A 8 -1.64 5.47 6.56
CA LEU A 8 -2.57 4.52 7.18
C LEU A 8 -1.82 3.39 7.91
N ARG A 9 -2.37 2.94 9.04
CA ARG A 9 -1.71 1.91 9.89
C ARG A 9 -1.82 0.48 9.35
N THR A 10 -2.72 0.25 8.42
CA THR A 10 -3.04 -1.05 7.83
C THR A 10 -3.29 -0.87 6.34
N GLU A 11 -3.32 -1.99 5.61
CA GLU A 11 -3.98 -2.04 4.31
C GLU A 11 -5.44 -1.56 4.46
N VAL A 12 -6.00 -0.99 3.38
CA VAL A 12 -7.40 -0.58 3.41
C VAL A 12 -8.31 -1.78 3.31
N THR A 13 -9.28 -1.83 4.21
CA THR A 13 -10.20 -2.96 4.27
C THR A 13 -11.31 -2.84 3.23
N ARG A 14 -11.94 -3.97 2.90
CA ARG A 14 -13.12 -4.04 2.03
C ARG A 14 -14.23 -3.12 2.52
N ASP A 15 -14.48 -3.08 3.83
CA ASP A 15 -15.52 -2.24 4.43
C ASP A 15 -15.20 -0.74 4.36
N GLN A 16 -13.94 -0.36 4.58
CA GLN A 16 -13.47 1.01 4.42
C GLN A 16 -13.62 1.47 2.97
N PHE A 17 -13.22 0.62 2.02
CA PHE A 17 -13.32 0.91 0.59
C PHE A 17 -14.78 1.07 0.13
N GLN A 18 -15.65 0.13 0.54
CA GLN A 18 -17.10 0.20 0.31
C GLN A 18 -17.70 1.49 0.85
N SER A 19 -17.31 1.88 2.06
CA SER A 19 -17.80 3.10 2.72
C SER A 19 -17.36 4.36 2.00
N ALA A 20 -16.14 4.37 1.43
CA ALA A 20 -15.58 5.53 0.75
C ALA A 20 -16.08 5.71 -0.68
N LEU A 21 -16.16 4.63 -1.45
CA LEU A 21 -16.45 4.67 -2.89
C LEU A 21 -17.83 4.12 -3.27
N GLY A 22 -18.56 3.53 -2.32
CA GLY A 22 -19.92 3.02 -2.54
C GLY A 22 -19.97 1.66 -3.23
N PHE A 23 -18.83 1.02 -3.48
CA PHE A 23 -18.73 -0.33 -4.02
C PHE A 23 -17.48 -1.04 -3.48
N THR A 24 -17.47 -2.36 -3.57
CA THR A 24 -16.30 -3.20 -3.26
C THR A 24 -15.95 -3.99 -4.52
N PRO A 25 -14.71 -3.91 -5.01
CA PRO A 25 -14.28 -4.76 -6.11
C PRO A 25 -14.39 -6.26 -5.76
N PRO A 26 -14.62 -7.12 -6.75
CA PRO A 26 -14.54 -8.57 -6.55
C PRO A 26 -13.12 -8.94 -6.13
N ALA A 27 -13.00 -9.84 -5.15
CA ALA A 27 -11.74 -10.39 -4.67
C ALA A 27 -11.59 -11.84 -5.14
N HIS A 28 -10.35 -12.30 -5.31
CA HIS A 28 -10.08 -13.70 -5.66
C HIS A 28 -10.37 -14.61 -4.46
N LYS A 29 -10.05 -14.11 -3.26
CA LYS A 29 -10.37 -14.74 -1.99
C LYS A 29 -10.72 -13.67 -0.97
N GLU A 30 -11.64 -13.99 -0.07
CA GLU A 30 -12.05 -13.04 0.96
C GLU A 30 -12.12 -13.68 2.34
N CYS A 31 -11.76 -12.89 3.33
CA CYS A 31 -11.77 -13.25 4.75
C CYS A 31 -12.77 -12.41 5.56
N GLY A 32 -13.67 -11.69 4.89
CA GLY A 32 -14.72 -10.86 5.47
C GLY A 32 -14.50 -9.34 5.31
N PRO A 33 -15.26 -8.50 6.03
CA PRO A 33 -15.23 -7.04 5.85
C PRO A 33 -13.89 -6.38 6.22
N SER A 34 -13.16 -6.97 7.16
CA SER A 34 -11.84 -6.51 7.61
C SER A 34 -10.67 -7.06 6.77
N CYS A 35 -10.96 -7.81 5.71
CA CYS A 35 -9.94 -8.23 4.76
C CYS A 35 -9.40 -7.01 4.01
N PRO A 36 -8.12 -7.00 3.60
CA PRO A 36 -7.64 -6.02 2.64
C PRO A 36 -8.49 -6.05 1.37
N VAL A 37 -8.70 -4.88 0.77
CA VAL A 37 -9.40 -4.75 -0.50
C VAL A 37 -8.42 -4.99 -1.64
N GLU A 38 -8.74 -5.94 -2.52
CA GLU A 38 -8.10 -6.06 -3.83
C GLU A 38 -8.70 -5.00 -4.76
N ALA A 39 -7.89 -4.09 -5.29
CA ALA A 39 -8.35 -2.99 -6.14
C ALA A 39 -7.34 -2.70 -7.26
N SER A 40 -7.83 -2.16 -8.38
CA SER A 40 -6.95 -1.62 -9.41
C SER A 40 -6.22 -0.36 -8.92
N TRP A 41 -5.11 -0.01 -9.57
CA TRP A 41 -4.37 1.21 -9.24
C TRP A 41 -5.22 2.48 -9.36
N HIS A 42 -6.13 2.57 -10.35
CA HIS A 42 -7.01 3.74 -10.49
C HIS A 42 -8.06 3.83 -9.38
N GLU A 43 -8.63 2.70 -9.00
CA GLU A 43 -9.52 2.60 -7.84
C GLU A 43 -8.77 2.98 -6.56
N ALA A 44 -7.50 2.61 -6.47
CA ALA A 44 -6.66 2.92 -5.32
C ALA A 44 -6.42 4.42 -5.15
N VAL A 45 -5.98 5.10 -6.21
CA VAL A 45 -5.79 6.55 -6.15
C VAL A 45 -7.11 7.32 -6.05
N ALA A 46 -8.22 6.76 -6.55
CA ALA A 46 -9.55 7.31 -6.34
C ALA A 46 -9.97 7.24 -4.86
N TYR A 47 -9.62 6.16 -4.16
CA TYR A 47 -9.82 6.07 -2.70
C TYR A 47 -8.98 7.13 -1.98
N CYS A 48 -7.70 7.30 -2.34
CA CYS A 48 -6.89 8.37 -1.74
C CYS A 48 -7.51 9.76 -1.99
N ASN A 49 -8.07 10.02 -3.18
CA ASN A 49 -8.81 11.27 -3.44
C ASN A 49 -10.04 11.47 -2.53
N VAL A 50 -10.73 10.39 -2.13
CA VAL A 50 -11.81 10.47 -1.14
C VAL A 50 -11.26 10.90 0.22
N LEU A 51 -10.15 10.30 0.67
CA LEU A 51 -9.49 10.69 1.92
C LEU A 51 -9.03 12.15 1.89
N SER A 52 -8.44 12.62 0.79
CA SER A 52 -8.06 14.04 0.61
C SER A 52 -9.25 14.95 0.87
N ARG A 53 -10.39 14.68 0.23
CA ARG A 53 -11.60 15.50 0.38
C ARG A 53 -12.15 15.46 1.80
N GLN A 54 -12.10 14.31 2.47
CA GLN A 54 -12.54 14.18 3.86
C GLN A 54 -11.71 15.04 4.82
N GLN A 55 -10.42 15.24 4.51
CA GLN A 55 -9.51 16.11 5.27
C GLN A 55 -9.45 17.55 4.74
N GLY A 56 -10.28 17.91 3.74
CA GLY A 56 -10.26 19.24 3.13
C GLY A 56 -9.03 19.54 2.27
N LEU A 57 -8.29 18.52 1.85
CA LEU A 57 -7.11 18.60 1.01
C LEU A 57 -7.46 18.49 -0.48
N GLU A 58 -6.61 19.06 -1.32
CA GLU A 58 -6.75 18.94 -2.77
C GLU A 58 -6.46 17.49 -3.24
N PRO A 59 -7.33 16.89 -4.07
CA PRO A 59 -7.06 15.59 -4.68
C PRO A 59 -5.80 15.57 -5.55
N CYS A 60 -5.04 14.47 -5.55
CA CYS A 60 -3.83 14.32 -6.36
C CYS A 60 -4.10 13.88 -7.81
N PHE A 61 -5.29 13.35 -8.07
CA PHE A 61 -5.65 12.78 -9.37
C PHE A 61 -7.00 13.27 -9.86
N ASP A 62 -7.15 13.42 -11.17
CA ASP A 62 -8.44 13.57 -11.84
C ASP A 62 -8.97 12.19 -12.22
N CYS A 63 -10.09 11.80 -11.60
CA CYS A 63 -10.70 10.51 -11.81
C CYS A 63 -12.05 10.63 -12.54
N THR A 64 -12.24 9.80 -13.55
CA THR A 64 -13.49 9.67 -14.31
C THR A 64 -13.89 8.20 -14.40
N THR A 65 -15.19 7.94 -14.61
CA THR A 65 -15.68 6.58 -14.84
C THR A 65 -15.98 6.41 -16.33
N ILE A 66 -15.28 5.49 -16.98
CA ILE A 66 -15.45 5.18 -18.41
C ILE A 66 -15.86 3.70 -18.50
N ALA A 67 -17.03 3.44 -19.09
CA ALA A 67 -17.58 2.09 -19.24
C ALA A 67 -17.61 1.28 -17.92
N GLY A 68 -17.93 1.95 -16.79
CA GLY A 68 -17.99 1.32 -15.47
C GLY A 68 -16.64 1.10 -14.79
N GLN A 69 -15.53 1.55 -15.40
CA GLN A 69 -14.20 1.46 -14.81
C GLN A 69 -13.70 2.85 -14.39
N ILE A 70 -13.13 2.96 -13.20
CA ILE A 70 -12.46 4.18 -12.75
C ILE A 70 -11.14 4.33 -13.50
N ARG A 71 -10.90 5.53 -14.04
CA ARG A 71 -9.66 5.94 -14.71
C ARG A 71 -9.21 7.26 -14.12
N CYS A 72 -7.97 7.30 -13.66
CA CYS A 72 -7.40 8.44 -12.97
C CYS A 72 -6.10 8.89 -13.62
N THR A 73 -5.93 10.20 -13.80
CA THR A 73 -4.71 10.84 -14.30
C THR A 73 -4.12 11.78 -13.25
N PRO A 74 -2.79 11.87 -13.11
CA PRO A 74 -2.15 12.83 -12.20
C PRO A 74 -2.57 14.28 -12.47
N ARG A 75 -2.82 15.06 -11.40
CA ARG A 75 -3.00 16.53 -11.48
C ARG A 75 -1.70 17.31 -11.44
N PHE A 76 -0.65 16.69 -10.90
CA PHE A 76 0.66 17.28 -10.69
C PHE A 76 1.70 16.53 -11.53
N GLU A 77 2.69 17.26 -12.05
CA GLU A 77 3.82 16.64 -12.75
C GLU A 77 4.63 15.74 -11.81
N ARG A 78 4.80 16.17 -10.55
CA ARG A 78 5.44 15.43 -9.46
C ARG A 78 4.45 15.22 -8.32
N VAL A 79 3.61 14.19 -8.43
CA VAL A 79 2.60 13.87 -7.41
C VAL A 79 3.24 13.62 -6.05
N ASP A 80 4.42 12.99 -6.03
CA ASP A 80 5.21 12.72 -4.83
C ASP A 80 5.61 13.99 -4.06
N GLN A 81 5.92 15.07 -4.77
CA GLN A 81 6.49 16.29 -4.18
C GLN A 81 5.51 17.46 -4.06
N SER A 82 4.51 17.52 -4.95
CA SER A 82 3.69 18.72 -5.13
C SER A 82 2.25 18.55 -4.71
N CYS A 83 1.77 17.31 -4.53
CA CYS A 83 0.39 17.12 -4.10
C CYS A 83 0.26 17.27 -2.58
N PRO A 84 -0.65 18.12 -2.08
CA PRO A 84 -0.90 18.26 -0.64
C PRO A 84 -1.87 17.20 -0.08
N GLY A 85 -2.51 16.40 -0.94
CA GLY A 85 -3.50 15.39 -0.56
C GLY A 85 -2.93 13.98 -0.42
N PHE A 86 -3.81 13.04 -0.08
CA PHE A 86 -3.51 11.62 -0.03
C PHE A 86 -3.20 11.06 -1.43
N ARG A 87 -2.18 10.22 -1.46
CA ARG A 87 -1.65 9.50 -2.60
C ARG A 87 -1.11 8.14 -2.15
N LEU A 88 -0.78 7.30 -3.12
CA LEU A 88 0.05 6.13 -2.86
C LEU A 88 1.49 6.60 -2.51
N PRO A 89 2.22 5.83 -1.68
CA PRO A 89 3.60 6.12 -1.38
C PRO A 89 4.46 5.83 -2.60
N THR A 90 5.62 6.48 -2.72
CA THR A 90 6.68 5.99 -3.61
C THR A 90 7.23 4.67 -3.09
N GLY A 91 7.96 3.92 -3.92
CA GLY A 91 8.67 2.71 -3.51
C GLY A 91 9.64 2.97 -2.37
N ASP A 92 10.34 4.11 -2.41
CA ASP A 92 11.29 4.51 -1.37
C ASP A 92 10.59 4.91 -0.07
N GLU A 93 9.48 5.65 -0.15
CA GLU A 93 8.65 5.98 1.01
C GLU A 93 8.06 4.73 1.65
N TRP A 94 7.55 3.80 0.83
CA TRP A 94 7.03 2.53 1.29
C TRP A 94 8.11 1.72 2.01
N GLU A 95 9.34 1.64 1.46
CA GLU A 95 10.44 0.92 2.11
C GLU A 95 10.84 1.57 3.44
N TYR A 96 10.86 2.91 3.50
CA TYR A 96 11.14 3.64 4.73
C TYR A 96 10.10 3.35 5.82
N LEU A 97 8.82 3.39 5.46
CA LEU A 97 7.71 3.02 6.32
C LEU A 97 7.82 1.56 6.79
N ALA A 98 8.09 0.62 5.88
CA ALA A 98 8.18 -0.80 6.18
C ALA A 98 9.34 -1.11 7.14
N ARG A 99 10.50 -0.50 6.91
CA ARG A 99 11.69 -0.69 7.75
C ARG A 99 11.53 -0.10 9.14
N ALA A 100 10.86 1.05 9.28
CA ALA A 100 10.66 1.74 10.56
C ALA A 100 11.95 1.85 11.41
N GLY A 101 13.07 2.19 10.75
CA GLY A 101 14.38 2.34 11.37
C GLY A 101 15.23 1.06 11.46
N THR A 102 14.74 -0.09 11.01
CA THR A 102 15.54 -1.32 10.93
C THR A 102 16.39 -1.36 9.64
N ILE A 103 17.52 -2.06 9.69
CA ILE A 103 18.41 -2.28 8.54
C ILE A 103 18.50 -3.76 8.12
N THR A 104 17.75 -4.63 8.80
CA THR A 104 17.66 -6.07 8.53
C THR A 104 16.75 -6.33 7.33
N ALA A 105 16.71 -7.58 6.85
CA ALA A 105 15.85 -7.96 5.73
C ALA A 105 14.35 -7.81 6.06
N TYR A 106 13.95 -8.21 7.26
CA TYR A 106 12.61 -8.00 7.82
C TYR A 106 12.70 -7.08 9.02
N TYR A 107 11.62 -6.35 9.35
CA TYR A 107 11.61 -5.52 10.56
C TYR A 107 11.61 -6.35 11.86
N SER A 108 11.51 -7.68 11.76
CA SER A 108 11.69 -8.66 12.83
C SER A 108 13.10 -9.26 12.91
N GLY A 109 14.00 -8.97 11.97
CA GLY A 109 15.33 -9.54 11.87
C GLY A 109 15.66 -10.09 10.47
N ASP A 110 16.75 -10.85 10.38
CA ASP A 110 17.14 -11.51 9.14
C ASP A 110 16.36 -12.81 8.89
N PRO A 111 16.31 -13.31 7.64
CA PRO A 111 15.53 -14.51 7.32
C PRO A 111 16.02 -15.70 8.11
N HIS A 112 15.07 -16.44 8.68
CA HIS A 112 15.35 -17.68 9.40
C HIS A 112 14.42 -18.80 8.91
N PRO A 113 14.68 -19.36 7.71
CA PRO A 113 13.87 -20.41 7.14
C PRO A 113 13.82 -21.65 8.03
N ARG A 114 12.63 -22.20 8.26
CA ARG A 114 12.45 -23.45 8.97
C ARG A 114 12.80 -24.63 8.06
N ALA A 115 13.43 -25.65 8.64
CA ALA A 115 13.76 -26.86 7.89
C ALA A 115 12.49 -27.56 7.40
N GLY A 116 12.46 -27.92 6.11
CA GLY A 116 11.42 -28.77 5.54
C GLY A 116 10.14 -28.07 5.06
N GLY A 117 10.15 -26.74 4.86
CA GLY A 117 8.99 -26.04 4.32
C GLY A 117 9.28 -24.62 3.86
N TRP A 118 8.21 -23.91 3.53
CA TRP A 118 8.23 -22.51 3.07
C TRP A 118 8.13 -21.51 4.24
N ALA A 119 8.05 -21.99 5.48
CA ALA A 119 7.90 -21.16 6.66
C ALA A 119 9.25 -20.55 7.08
N ASP A 120 9.23 -19.27 7.45
CA ASP A 120 10.34 -18.51 8.01
C ASP A 120 9.95 -18.01 9.42
N ALA A 121 10.79 -18.35 10.40
CA ALA A 121 10.55 -18.04 11.80
C ALA A 121 10.61 -16.53 12.10
N SER A 122 11.34 -15.76 11.29
CA SER A 122 11.42 -14.31 11.39
C SER A 122 10.17 -13.65 10.77
N LEU A 123 9.56 -14.22 9.71
CA LEU A 123 8.32 -13.71 9.11
C LEU A 123 7.05 -14.10 9.86
N GLU A 124 6.98 -15.30 10.43
CA GLU A 124 5.80 -15.82 11.13
C GLU A 124 5.08 -14.84 12.07
N PRO A 125 5.78 -14.07 12.92
CA PRO A 125 5.11 -13.22 13.88
C PRO A 125 4.65 -11.87 13.31
N ILE A 126 5.02 -11.55 12.07
CA ILE A 126 4.83 -10.23 11.46
C ILE A 126 4.09 -10.25 10.11
N ALA A 127 3.95 -11.43 9.49
CA ALA A 127 3.46 -11.55 8.13
C ALA A 127 2.47 -12.70 7.95
N TRP A 128 1.55 -12.52 7.01
CA TRP A 128 0.80 -13.60 6.37
C TRP A 128 1.40 -13.87 4.99
N TYR A 129 1.93 -15.06 4.76
CA TYR A 129 2.62 -15.39 3.51
C TYR A 129 2.34 -16.85 3.15
N SER A 130 2.85 -17.30 2.00
CA SER A 130 2.62 -18.66 1.49
C SER A 130 2.91 -19.78 2.51
N GLY A 131 3.81 -19.56 3.47
CA GLY A 131 4.13 -20.51 4.53
C GLY A 131 3.10 -20.62 5.66
N ASN A 132 2.21 -19.64 5.86
CA ASN A 132 1.30 -19.61 7.02
C ASN A 132 -0.12 -19.06 6.75
N ALA A 133 -0.43 -18.56 5.56
CA ALA A 133 -1.70 -17.89 5.28
C ALA A 133 -2.86 -18.85 4.93
N HIS A 134 -2.62 -20.17 4.93
CA HIS A 134 -3.65 -21.20 4.76
C HIS A 134 -4.62 -20.95 3.60
N ASP A 135 -4.07 -20.47 2.48
CA ASP A 135 -4.77 -20.31 1.20
C ASP A 135 -5.74 -19.11 1.12
N GLY A 136 -5.42 -17.98 1.76
CA GLY A 136 -6.10 -16.71 1.48
C GLY A 136 -5.56 -15.51 2.27
N PRO A 137 -6.00 -14.28 1.93
CA PRO A 137 -5.71 -13.10 2.73
C PRO A 137 -6.35 -13.21 4.11
N GLN A 138 -5.85 -12.43 5.06
CA GLN A 138 -6.28 -12.42 6.45
C GLN A 138 -6.76 -11.03 6.85
N ALA A 139 -7.55 -10.98 7.93
CA ALA A 139 -7.98 -9.70 8.47
C ALA A 139 -6.75 -8.86 8.88
N VAL A 140 -6.79 -7.57 8.56
CA VAL A 140 -5.70 -6.64 8.83
C VAL A 140 -5.37 -6.55 10.32
N ALA A 141 -4.14 -6.18 10.64
CA ALA A 141 -3.62 -5.96 11.99
C ALA A 141 -3.71 -7.19 12.91
N THR A 142 -3.60 -8.40 12.35
CA THR A 142 -3.60 -9.66 13.11
C THR A 142 -2.20 -10.20 13.40
N ARG A 143 -1.16 -9.59 12.81
CA ARG A 143 0.25 -9.82 13.12
C ARG A 143 0.87 -8.65 13.88
N ARG A 144 2.11 -8.79 14.34
CA ARG A 144 2.80 -7.72 15.06
C ARG A 144 3.15 -6.58 14.09
N PRO A 145 2.97 -5.32 14.49
CA PRO A 145 3.38 -4.18 13.67
C PRO A 145 4.90 -3.99 13.70
N ASN A 146 5.40 -3.14 12.82
CA ASN A 146 6.78 -2.65 12.85
C ASN A 146 7.00 -1.59 13.96
N GLY A 147 8.22 -1.03 14.01
CA GLY A 147 8.62 -0.05 15.04
C GLY A 147 7.81 1.24 15.09
N TRP A 148 7.03 1.55 14.06
CA TRP A 148 6.15 2.74 13.99
C TRP A 148 4.66 2.41 14.13
N GLY A 149 4.32 1.15 14.39
CA GLY A 149 2.92 0.74 14.56
C GLY A 149 2.16 0.51 13.25
N LEU A 150 2.88 0.29 12.14
CA LEU A 150 2.29 -0.13 10.87
C LEU A 150 2.22 -1.66 10.81
N TYR A 151 1.08 -2.18 10.40
CA TYR A 151 0.79 -3.60 10.29
C TYR A 151 0.86 -4.06 8.85
N ASP A 152 1.06 -5.35 8.65
CA ASP A 152 0.92 -6.03 7.35
C ASP A 152 1.84 -5.48 6.24
N MET A 153 2.85 -4.66 6.59
CA MET A 153 3.88 -4.16 5.65
C MET A 153 4.69 -5.28 4.98
N LEU A 154 4.60 -6.52 5.47
CA LEU A 154 5.22 -7.69 4.85
C LEU A 154 4.17 -8.80 4.81
N GLY A 155 3.81 -9.25 3.60
CA GLY A 155 2.75 -10.24 3.39
C GLY A 155 1.34 -9.67 3.46
N ASN A 156 0.37 -10.57 3.66
CA ASN A 156 -1.05 -10.38 3.44
C ASN A 156 -1.33 -10.08 1.96
N GLU A 157 -1.37 -8.84 1.52
CA GLU A 157 -1.49 -8.51 0.11
C GLU A 157 -0.36 -7.60 -0.38
N ASN A 158 -0.07 -7.67 -1.67
CA ASN A 158 0.86 -6.74 -2.28
C ASN A 158 0.29 -5.32 -2.24
N GLU A 159 1.13 -4.32 -2.06
CA GLU A 159 0.73 -2.93 -1.89
C GLU A 159 1.15 -2.07 -3.10
N TRP A 160 0.19 -1.41 -3.76
CA TRP A 160 0.46 -0.48 -4.87
C TRP A 160 1.35 0.71 -4.48
N VAL A 161 2.41 0.97 -5.25
CA VAL A 161 3.19 2.22 -5.14
C VAL A 161 2.89 3.19 -6.27
N LEU A 162 3.25 4.45 -6.06
CA LEU A 162 3.09 5.53 -7.04
C LEU A 162 3.97 5.30 -8.28
N ASP A 163 5.18 4.80 -8.05
CA ASP A 163 6.17 4.58 -9.09
C ASP A 163 5.75 3.48 -10.07
N PRO A 164 6.14 3.59 -11.34
CA PRO A 164 6.00 2.49 -12.27
C PRO A 164 6.84 1.29 -11.82
N LEU A 165 6.53 0.12 -12.35
CA LEU A 165 7.35 -1.07 -12.19
C LEU A 165 8.72 -0.80 -12.81
N GLU A 166 9.76 -0.83 -11.98
CA GLU A 166 11.15 -0.77 -12.43
C GLU A 166 11.62 -2.18 -12.80
N ASP A 167 11.37 -2.60 -14.05
CA ASP A 167 11.96 -3.81 -14.61
C ASP A 167 12.70 -3.50 -15.92
N PRO A 168 14.05 -3.56 -15.95
CA PRO A 168 14.81 -3.28 -17.16
C PRO A 168 14.57 -4.30 -18.30
N GLY A 169 13.96 -5.45 -18.01
CA GLY A 169 13.57 -6.49 -18.97
C GLY A 169 12.14 -6.38 -19.48
N ILE A 170 11.29 -5.52 -18.90
CA ILE A 170 9.89 -5.36 -19.30
C ILE A 170 9.67 -3.93 -19.77
N ALA A 171 9.63 -3.75 -21.10
CA ALA A 171 9.21 -2.48 -21.68
C ALA A 171 7.73 -2.22 -21.31
N PRO A 172 7.36 -1.04 -20.80
CA PRO A 172 5.97 -0.71 -20.50
C PRO A 172 5.11 -0.85 -21.76
N LEU A 173 4.01 -1.61 -21.66
CA LEU A 173 3.05 -1.72 -22.75
C LEU A 173 2.17 -0.47 -22.79
N PRO A 174 1.97 0.17 -23.95
CA PRO A 174 0.96 1.22 -24.08
C PRO A 174 -0.45 0.69 -23.76
N PRO A 175 -1.37 1.51 -23.21
CA PRO A 175 -1.25 2.94 -22.97
C PRO A 175 -0.73 3.33 -21.57
N GLU A 176 -0.52 2.39 -20.66
CA GLU A 176 -0.22 2.67 -19.24
C GLU A 176 1.05 1.92 -18.81
N PRO A 177 2.02 2.58 -18.15
CA PRO A 177 3.18 1.89 -17.63
C PRO A 177 2.74 0.85 -16.59
N TYR A 178 3.45 -0.28 -16.54
CA TYR A 178 3.31 -1.22 -15.44
C TYR A 178 3.48 -0.47 -14.11
N ARG A 179 2.65 -0.77 -13.11
CA ARG A 179 2.65 -0.11 -11.80
C ARG A 179 3.43 -0.96 -10.80
N GLY A 180 4.23 -0.34 -9.97
CA GLY A 180 5.00 -1.04 -8.95
C GLY A 180 4.12 -1.52 -7.80
N VAL A 181 4.53 -2.63 -7.17
CA VAL A 181 3.95 -3.15 -5.94
C VAL A 181 5.05 -3.55 -4.97
N ARG A 182 4.76 -3.54 -3.66
CA ARG A 182 5.69 -3.90 -2.58
C ARG A 182 5.02 -4.83 -1.56
N GLY A 183 5.78 -5.33 -0.59
CA GLY A 183 5.24 -6.07 0.57
C GLY A 183 5.19 -7.59 0.44
N GLY A 184 4.93 -8.12 -0.76
CA GLY A 184 4.64 -9.55 -0.94
C GLY A 184 3.21 -9.90 -0.49
N SER A 185 2.68 -11.03 -0.92
CA SER A 185 1.31 -11.46 -0.56
C SER A 185 1.27 -12.83 0.12
N TRP A 186 0.05 -13.25 0.47
CA TRP A 186 -0.27 -14.56 0.99
C TRP A 186 0.04 -15.71 0.02
N PHE A 187 0.27 -15.46 -1.29
CA PHE A 187 0.41 -16.50 -2.33
C PHE A 187 1.49 -16.29 -3.39
N ASP A 188 1.69 -15.05 -3.84
CA ASP A 188 2.53 -14.59 -4.95
C ASP A 188 2.51 -15.42 -6.26
N LEU A 189 1.51 -15.12 -7.10
CA LEU A 189 1.63 -14.89 -8.55
C LEU A 189 1.10 -13.47 -8.87
N PRO A 190 1.61 -12.75 -9.90
CA PRO A 190 1.71 -11.27 -9.91
C PRO A 190 0.51 -10.49 -10.51
N THR A 191 -0.75 -10.87 -10.29
CA THR A 191 -1.86 -10.22 -11.03
C THR A 191 -2.83 -9.35 -10.25
N ASN A 192 -2.86 -9.38 -8.91
CA ASN A 192 -3.74 -8.50 -8.12
C ASN A 192 -3.06 -8.08 -6.82
N SER A 193 -3.34 -6.87 -6.35
CA SER A 193 -2.67 -6.25 -5.21
C SER A 193 -3.69 -5.49 -4.38
N ALA A 194 -3.50 -5.44 -3.06
CA ALA A 194 -4.27 -4.60 -2.19
C ALA A 194 -3.89 -3.13 -2.29
N LEU A 195 -4.75 -2.31 -1.68
CA LEU A 195 -4.45 -0.92 -1.49
C LEU A 195 -3.27 -0.78 -0.51
N ALA A 196 -2.16 -0.23 -1.02
CA ALA A 196 -1.13 0.30 -0.15
C ALA A 196 -1.68 1.39 0.74
N VAL A 197 -0.97 1.58 1.83
CA VAL A 197 -1.09 2.71 2.74
C VAL A 197 -1.25 4.03 1.97
N CYS A 198 -2.48 4.57 1.80
CA CYS A 198 -2.64 5.93 1.29
C CYS A 198 -2.00 6.88 2.31
N GLY A 199 -0.90 7.53 1.93
CA GLY A 199 -0.23 8.55 2.73
C GLY A 199 -0.42 9.93 2.13
N TYR A 200 -0.23 10.98 2.92
CA TYR A 200 -0.17 12.33 2.37
C TYR A 200 1.00 13.10 2.96
N TYR A 201 1.42 14.08 2.17
CA TYR A 201 2.48 15.00 2.53
C TYR A 201 1.99 15.99 3.57
N VAL A 202 2.75 16.14 4.65
CA VAL A 202 2.60 17.27 5.57
C VAL A 202 3.82 18.16 5.38
N GLU A 203 3.62 19.39 4.87
CA GLU A 203 4.70 20.38 4.89
C GLU A 203 5.19 20.51 6.33
N PRO A 204 6.51 20.41 6.59
CA PRO A 204 7.03 20.76 7.90
C PRO A 204 6.59 22.20 8.15
N LYS A 205 5.77 22.39 9.20
CA LYS A 205 5.56 23.74 9.71
C LYS A 205 6.96 24.24 10.05
N LEU A 206 7.43 25.25 9.34
CA LEU A 206 8.44 26.15 9.87
C LEU A 206 7.77 26.81 11.08
N GLU A 207 7.78 26.13 12.22
CA GLU A 207 7.58 26.79 13.48
C GLU A 207 8.77 27.72 13.66
N GLU A 208 8.53 29.00 13.33
CA GLU A 208 9.31 30.09 13.88
C GLU A 208 9.28 29.97 15.41
N GLY A 209 10.30 29.28 15.94
CA GLY A 209 10.73 29.35 17.32
C GLY A 209 9.87 28.63 18.34
N MET A 210 10.33 27.45 18.76
CA MET A 210 10.54 27.16 20.19
C MET A 210 11.34 25.87 20.39
N ARG A 211 12.48 26.03 21.08
CA ARG A 211 13.36 25.08 21.79
C ARG A 211 13.22 23.57 21.54
#